data_AF-A0AAV9ZRZ9-F1
#
_entry.id   AF-A0AAV9ZRZ9-F1
#
_cell.length_a   1.000
_cell.length_b   1.000
_cell.length_c   1.000
_cell.angle_alpha   90.00
_cell.angle_beta   90.00
_cell.angle_gamma   90.00
#
_symmetry.space_group_name_H-M   'P 1'
#
loop_
_entity.id
_entity.type
_entity.pdbx_description
1 polymer ?
#
loop_
_entity_poly.entity_id
_entity_poly.type
_entity_poly.pdbx_seq_one_letter_code
_entity_poly.pdbx_strand_id
1 'polypeptide(L)'
;MKPNHHWAVHVPDQLIDYGPVHNFWAFLTERLNKLLKNLNSNNWTGGELEVSMMREYHRNMAVQSVSNSTELLAEATVIKQLAGNERNAEAMGTIQDAAQYTLSSSRIKFGTLASRMKQLADDSMRLALVNYYNQEHTCVYLNLREPGATSENILMPYADIYNYALLDGRRITSTHRSTRNNAGSSLIMTRFGDEACVGEVRAIFVHRQPNIRGSSDTILLMVAWLKESDDTPLDFHSFVWSKFPELGVNNWEYQEYEDPGNPVSHPLIIPLSRVHCQVSRGVIKHTDPWQWITTSMDRVSYLRLDLAWCTD
;
A
#
# COMPACT_ATOMS: atom_id res chain seq x y z
N MET A 1 4.10 -15.49 31.98
CA MET A 1 4.26 -15.12 30.55
C MET A 1 5.68 -14.58 30.37
N LYS A 2 6.54 -15.24 29.59
CA LYS A 2 7.91 -14.72 29.31
C LYS A 2 7.79 -13.70 28.17
N PRO A 3 8.28 -12.45 28.32
CA PRO A 3 8.28 -11.51 27.22
C PRO A 3 9.23 -12.03 26.13
N ASN A 4 8.68 -12.40 24.99
CA ASN A 4 9.46 -12.88 23.86
C ASN A 4 10.11 -11.69 23.15
N HIS A 5 11.28 -11.27 23.67
CA HIS A 5 12.06 -10.15 23.12
C HIS A 5 12.53 -10.38 21.67
N HIS A 6 12.38 -11.60 21.14
CA HIS A 6 12.64 -11.89 19.73
C HIS A 6 11.72 -11.09 18.80
N TRP A 7 10.47 -10.83 19.18
CA TRP A 7 9.57 -9.99 18.38
C TRP A 7 10.07 -8.54 18.24
N ALA A 8 10.78 -8.01 19.24
CA ALA A 8 11.32 -6.66 19.19
C ALA A 8 12.38 -6.48 18.09
N VAL A 9 13.04 -7.57 17.65
CA VAL A 9 14.04 -7.53 16.57
C VAL A 9 13.38 -7.32 15.20
N HIS A 10 12.12 -7.74 15.03
CA HIS A 10 11.39 -7.62 13.77
C HIS A 10 10.61 -6.29 13.66
N VAL A 11 10.49 -5.53 14.74
CA VAL A 11 9.74 -4.25 14.78
C VAL A 11 10.25 -3.22 13.76
N PRO A 12 11.58 -3.00 13.58
CA PRO A 12 12.06 -2.04 12.59
C PRO A 12 11.63 -2.41 11.16
N ASP A 13 11.69 -3.69 10.81
CA ASP A 13 11.31 -4.16 9.47
C ASP A 13 9.81 -4.05 9.25
N GLN A 14 9.01 -4.40 10.26
CA GLN A 14 7.55 -4.21 10.23
C GLN A 14 7.14 -2.74 10.11
N LEU A 15 7.84 -1.83 10.78
CA LEU A 15 7.58 -0.38 10.67
C LEU A 15 7.88 0.17 9.27
N ILE A 16 8.90 -0.38 8.59
CA ILE A 16 9.25 0.01 7.22
C ILE A 16 8.22 -0.54 6.22
N ASP A 17 7.83 -1.81 6.38
CA ASP A 17 6.94 -2.50 5.43
C ASP A 17 5.48 -2.08 5.56
N TYR A 18 4.99 -1.90 6.79
CA TYR A 18 3.57 -1.68 7.07
C TYR A 18 3.25 -0.27 7.59
N GLY A 19 4.28 0.55 7.76
CA GLY A 19 4.16 1.86 8.38
C GLY A 19 4.09 1.79 9.91
N PRO A 20 3.90 2.94 10.58
CA PRO A 20 3.92 3.02 12.03
C PRO A 20 2.81 2.16 12.65
N VAL A 21 3.17 1.37 13.68
CA VAL A 21 2.20 0.58 14.45
C VAL A 21 1.17 1.55 15.06
N HIS A 22 -0.12 1.27 14.83
CA HIS A 22 -1.21 2.02 15.44
C HIS A 22 -1.03 1.95 16.96
N ASN A 23 -0.80 3.10 17.60
CA ASN A 23 -0.54 3.26 19.04
C ASN A 23 0.91 3.09 19.53
N PHE A 24 1.92 2.91 18.65
CA PHE A 24 3.33 3.06 19.04
C PHE A 24 3.86 4.48 18.80
N TRP A 25 2.98 5.46 18.63
CA TRP A 25 3.33 6.82 19.01
C TRP A 25 3.52 6.81 20.53
N ALA A 26 4.77 6.57 20.98
CA ALA A 26 5.31 7.45 22.00
C ALA A 26 4.89 8.85 21.55
N PHE A 27 3.97 9.45 22.31
CA PHE A 27 3.18 10.60 21.89
C PHE A 27 4.10 11.60 21.17
N LEU A 28 3.64 12.31 20.13
CA LEU A 28 4.47 13.35 19.49
C LEU A 28 5.13 14.25 20.54
N THR A 29 4.41 14.50 21.64
CA THR A 29 4.86 15.18 22.85
C THR A 29 6.04 14.50 23.54
N GLU A 30 6.14 13.17 23.60
CA GLU A 30 7.28 12.45 24.18
C GLU A 30 8.54 12.55 23.32
N ARG A 31 8.40 12.49 21.99
CA ARG A 31 9.52 12.70 21.06
C ARG A 31 9.97 14.16 21.04
N LEU A 32 9.01 15.08 21.09
CA LEU A 32 9.26 16.51 21.25
C LEU A 32 9.86 16.81 22.63
N ASN A 33 9.45 16.15 23.70
CA ASN A 33 10.06 16.29 25.03
C ASN A 33 11.54 15.89 25.00
N LYS A 34 11.90 14.87 24.22
CA LYS A 34 13.31 14.49 24.02
C LYS A 34 14.09 15.55 23.24
N LEU A 35 13.49 16.16 22.22
CA LEU A 35 14.09 17.28 21.48
C LEU A 35 14.24 18.53 22.37
N LEU A 36 13.20 18.88 23.13
CA LEU A 36 13.18 19.99 24.08
C LEU A 36 14.25 19.83 25.16
N LYS A 37 14.44 18.63 25.70
CA LYS A 37 15.51 18.32 26.67
C LYS A 37 16.93 18.50 26.10
N ASN A 38 17.08 18.44 24.78
CA ASN A 38 18.37 18.58 24.10
C ASN A 38 18.61 20.01 23.57
N LEU A 39 17.62 20.90 23.64
CA LEU A 39 17.77 22.30 23.29
C LEU A 39 18.33 23.07 24.48
N ASN A 40 19.36 23.89 24.26
CA ASN A 40 19.85 24.79 25.28
C ASN A 40 18.77 25.86 25.54
N SER A 41 18.10 25.79 26.68
CA SER A 41 17.01 26.70 27.03
C SER A 41 17.47 28.07 27.54
N ASN A 42 18.78 28.38 27.54
CA ASN A 42 19.31 29.68 28.00
C ASN A 42 18.67 30.14 29.33
N ASN A 43 18.63 29.25 30.34
CA ASN A 43 18.00 29.46 31.65
C ASN A 43 16.48 29.70 31.67
N TRP A 44 15.76 29.44 30.58
CA TRP A 44 14.30 29.32 30.61
C TRP A 44 13.94 28.03 31.35
N THR A 45 13.63 28.18 32.63
CA THR A 45 13.29 27.11 33.57
C THR A 45 11.80 27.21 33.95
N GLY A 46 11.20 26.13 34.44
CA GLY A 46 9.81 26.15 34.91
C GLY A 46 8.73 25.67 33.92
N GLY A 47 9.10 24.98 32.84
CA GLY A 47 8.12 24.35 31.95
C GLY A 47 7.53 25.27 30.88
N GLU A 48 8.01 26.51 30.76
CA GLU A 48 7.44 27.51 29.85
C GLU A 48 7.59 27.14 28.37
N LEU A 49 8.66 26.42 28.03
CA LEU A 49 8.93 25.96 26.68
C LEU A 49 7.97 24.82 26.29
N GLU A 50 7.71 23.90 27.21
CA GLU A 50 6.74 22.82 27.07
C GLU A 50 5.31 23.37 26.92
N VAL A 51 4.94 24.36 27.73
CA VAL A 51 3.64 25.04 27.64
C VAL A 51 3.48 25.78 26.31
N SER A 52 4.52 26.50 25.87
CA SER A 52 4.51 27.20 24.58
C SER A 52 4.37 26.22 23.42
N MET A 53 5.10 25.11 23.47
CA MET A 53 5.02 24.06 22.46
C MET A 53 3.64 23.40 22.42
N MET A 54 3.05 23.10 23.57
CA MET A 54 1.69 22.54 23.65
C MET A 54 0.62 23.51 23.13
N ARG A 55 0.77 24.81 23.41
CA ARG A 55 -0.12 25.85 22.88
C ARG A 55 -0.02 25.98 21.36
N GLU A 56 1.19 25.99 20.82
CA GLU A 56 1.39 26.04 19.37
C GLU A 56 0.96 24.75 18.68
N TYR A 57 1.18 23.58 19.30
CA TYR A 57 0.66 22.31 18.80
C TYR A 57 -0.87 22.32 18.75
N HIS A 58 -1.54 22.74 19.82
CA HIS A 58 -3.00 22.83 19.87
C HIS A 58 -3.54 23.85 18.86
N ARG A 59 -2.86 24.99 18.71
CA ARG A 59 -3.19 26.01 17.69
C ARG A 59 -3.05 25.44 16.28
N ASN A 60 -1.97 24.73 15.98
CA ASN A 60 -1.78 24.08 14.68
C ASN A 60 -2.82 22.99 14.43
N MET A 61 -3.20 22.19 15.44
CA MET A 61 -4.29 21.22 15.32
C MET A 61 -5.64 21.88 15.06
N ALA A 62 -5.94 22.99 15.74
CA ALA A 62 -7.14 23.77 15.48
C ALA A 62 -7.14 24.36 14.06
N VAL A 63 -6.03 24.94 13.63
CA VAL A 63 -5.87 25.45 12.24
C VAL A 63 -5.99 24.32 11.22
N GLN A 64 -5.42 23.14 11.47
CA GLN A 64 -5.57 21.97 10.60
C GLN A 64 -7.01 21.45 10.56
N SER A 65 -7.73 21.47 11.69
CA SER A 65 -9.15 21.07 11.71
C SER A 65 -10.03 22.01 10.88
N VAL A 66 -9.69 23.30 10.87
CA VAL A 66 -10.36 24.33 10.05
C VAL A 66 -9.91 24.24 8.58
N SER A 67 -8.63 23.99 8.32
CA SER A 67 -8.07 23.79 6.96
C SER A 67 -8.63 22.54 6.29
N ASN A 68 -8.84 21.45 7.05
CA ASN A 68 -9.49 20.24 6.56
C ASN A 68 -10.99 20.45 6.24
N SER A 69 -11.61 21.52 6.77
CA SER A 69 -12.96 21.94 6.39
C SER A 69 -12.99 22.96 5.24
N THR A 70 -11.83 23.48 4.83
CA THR A 70 -11.70 24.43 3.72
C THR A 70 -10.47 24.06 2.86
N GLU A 71 -10.62 23.08 1.97
CA GLU A 71 -9.60 22.75 0.98
C GLU A 71 -9.20 24.01 0.17
N LEU A 72 -7.90 24.37 0.17
CA LEU A 72 -7.04 24.61 -1.01
C LEU A 72 -5.86 25.60 -0.79
N LEU A 73 -4.66 25.13 -1.17
CA LEU A 73 -3.61 25.84 -1.94
C LEU A 73 -2.43 26.60 -1.30
N ALA A 74 -2.38 26.96 -0.01
CA ALA A 74 -1.30 27.87 0.45
C ALA A 74 -0.03 27.22 1.06
N GLU A 75 -0.10 26.01 1.63
CA GLU A 75 0.93 25.56 2.60
C GLU A 75 2.07 24.70 2.02
N ALA A 76 1.99 24.29 0.74
CA ALA A 76 3.01 23.46 0.08
C ALA A 76 4.38 24.17 -0.10
N THR A 77 4.42 25.51 0.01
CA THR A 77 5.61 26.31 -0.29
C THR A 77 6.60 26.35 0.88
N VAL A 78 6.10 26.39 2.12
CA VAL A 78 6.95 26.52 3.33
C VAL A 78 7.65 25.19 3.64
N ILE A 79 6.95 24.06 3.46
CA ILE A 79 7.51 22.72 3.69
C ILE A 79 8.60 22.41 2.64
N LYS A 80 8.41 22.84 1.39
CA LYS A 80 9.44 22.73 0.33
C LYS A 80 10.71 23.52 0.66
N GLN A 81 10.60 24.68 1.31
CA GLN A 81 11.76 25.48 1.69
C GLN A 81 12.53 24.87 2.87
N LEU A 82 11.85 24.28 3.85
CA LEU A 82 12.51 23.58 4.97
C LEU A 82 13.19 22.28 4.53
N ALA A 83 12.59 21.55 3.58
CA ALA A 83 13.14 20.33 3.01
C ALA A 83 14.38 20.56 2.12
N GLY A 84 14.62 21.79 1.65
CA GLY A 84 15.77 22.13 0.81
C GLY A 84 17.12 22.18 1.53
N ASN A 85 17.14 22.16 2.87
CA ASN A 85 18.34 22.42 3.66
C ASN A 85 19.00 21.17 4.31
N GLU A 86 18.39 19.98 4.23
CA GLU A 86 18.97 18.75 4.80
C GLU A 86 19.52 17.81 3.71
N ARG A 87 20.81 17.46 3.81
CA ARG A 87 21.58 16.71 2.79
C ARG A 87 21.41 15.18 2.83
N ASN A 88 20.41 14.64 3.53
CA ASN A 88 20.22 13.18 3.65
C ASN A 88 18.93 12.71 2.96
N ALA A 89 19.10 12.02 1.82
CA ALA A 89 18.02 11.53 0.96
C ALA A 89 17.08 10.50 1.63
N GLU A 90 17.55 9.77 2.65
CA GLU A 90 16.73 8.78 3.37
C GLU A 90 15.87 9.42 4.48
N ALA A 91 16.38 10.46 5.14
CA ALA A 91 15.62 11.26 6.12
C ALA A 91 14.49 12.04 5.43
N MET A 92 14.74 12.51 4.20
CA MET A 92 13.76 13.13 3.31
C MET A 92 12.54 12.23 3.04
N GLY A 93 12.72 10.91 2.90
CA GLY A 93 11.60 9.99 2.69
C GLY A 93 10.62 9.98 3.85
N THR A 94 11.12 10.09 5.08
CA THR A 94 10.27 10.05 6.30
C THR A 94 9.56 11.38 6.55
N ILE A 95 10.22 12.51 6.29
CA ILE A 95 9.63 13.86 6.44
C ILE A 95 8.63 14.13 5.31
N GLN A 96 8.94 13.70 4.09
CA GLN A 96 8.04 13.79 2.95
C GLN A 96 6.82 12.86 3.14
N ASP A 97 7.02 11.64 3.65
CA ASP A 97 5.92 10.75 4.04
C ASP A 97 5.07 11.37 5.16
N ALA A 98 5.65 11.99 6.19
CA ALA A 98 4.91 12.64 7.27
C ALA A 98 4.11 13.88 6.80
N ALA A 99 4.70 14.71 5.94
CA ALA A 99 4.01 15.86 5.33
C ALA A 99 2.87 15.38 4.41
N GLN A 100 3.10 14.32 3.64
CA GLN A 100 2.15 13.80 2.65
C GLN A 100 1.03 12.96 3.29
N TYR A 101 1.27 12.34 4.46
CA TYR A 101 0.25 11.70 5.30
C TYR A 101 -0.77 12.71 5.84
N THR A 102 -0.33 13.94 6.13
CA THR A 102 -1.14 14.95 6.81
C THR A 102 -1.91 15.84 5.82
N LEU A 103 -1.47 15.95 4.55
CA LEU A 103 -1.92 17.00 3.62
C LEU A 103 -2.77 16.53 2.43
N SER A 104 -3.12 15.25 2.32
CA SER A 104 -4.02 14.79 1.24
C SER A 104 -4.85 13.59 1.69
N SER A 105 -6.17 13.79 1.67
CA SER A 105 -7.23 12.81 1.92
C SER A 105 -7.36 11.74 0.82
N SER A 106 -6.57 11.86 -0.25
CA SER A 106 -6.63 10.96 -1.40
C SER A 106 -6.14 9.56 -1.03
N ARG A 107 -7.04 8.58 -1.18
CA ARG A 107 -6.77 7.14 -0.96
C ARG A 107 -5.54 6.63 -1.72
N ILE A 108 -5.30 7.16 -2.91
CA ILE A 108 -4.23 6.70 -3.81
C ILE A 108 -3.26 7.85 -4.09
N LYS A 109 -1.95 7.58 -4.02
CA LYS A 109 -0.91 8.54 -4.43
C LYS A 109 0.20 7.84 -5.22
N PHE A 110 0.73 8.58 -6.19
CA PHE A 110 1.91 8.18 -6.94
C PHE A 110 3.14 8.19 -6.01
N GLY A 111 3.92 7.12 -6.05
CA GLY A 111 5.24 7.11 -5.42
C GLY A 111 6.31 7.72 -6.33
N THR A 112 7.57 7.45 -6.00
CA THR A 112 8.70 7.93 -6.79
C THR A 112 8.77 7.21 -8.14
N LEU A 113 8.89 7.99 -9.22
CA LEU A 113 9.09 7.46 -10.57
C LEU A 113 10.45 6.75 -10.66
N ALA A 114 10.44 5.49 -11.07
CA ALA A 114 11.64 4.66 -11.21
C ALA A 114 12.23 4.75 -12.62
N SER A 115 11.36 4.76 -13.63
CA SER A 115 11.76 4.83 -15.03
C SER A 115 10.63 5.45 -15.85
N ARG A 116 10.97 6.41 -16.71
CA ARG A 116 10.02 7.06 -17.63
C ARG A 116 10.09 6.39 -19.00
N MET A 117 8.95 6.19 -19.62
CA MET A 117 8.83 5.61 -20.98
C MET A 117 9.64 4.31 -21.14
N LYS A 118 9.55 3.41 -20.17
CA LYS A 118 10.20 2.10 -20.26
C LYS A 118 9.45 1.25 -21.28
N GLN A 119 10.20 0.62 -22.18
CA GLN A 119 9.61 -0.30 -23.15
C GLN A 119 9.05 -1.56 -22.47
N LEU A 120 7.82 -1.92 -22.84
CA LEU A 120 7.14 -3.13 -22.43
C LEU A 120 7.71 -4.31 -23.24
N ALA A 121 8.71 -4.98 -22.67
CA ALA A 121 9.37 -6.11 -23.33
C ALA A 121 8.61 -7.44 -23.18
N ASP A 122 7.71 -7.54 -22.20
CA ASP A 122 7.03 -8.77 -21.84
C ASP A 122 5.71 -8.92 -22.61
N ASP A 123 5.61 -9.99 -23.41
CA ASP A 123 4.43 -10.31 -24.22
C ASP A 123 3.19 -10.56 -23.36
N SER A 124 3.36 -11.16 -22.18
CA SER A 124 2.26 -11.41 -21.25
C SER A 124 1.67 -10.10 -20.72
N MET A 125 2.53 -9.14 -20.37
CA MET A 125 2.11 -7.80 -19.91
C MET A 125 1.40 -7.02 -21.02
N ARG A 126 1.88 -7.11 -22.27
CA ARG A 126 1.23 -6.45 -23.42
C ARG A 126 -0.14 -7.05 -23.71
N LEU A 127 -0.26 -8.38 -23.71
CA LEU A 127 -1.54 -9.06 -23.91
C LEU A 127 -2.52 -8.73 -22.79
N ALA A 128 -2.07 -8.73 -21.54
CA ALA A 128 -2.88 -8.35 -20.39
C ALA A 128 -3.37 -6.89 -20.49
N LEU A 129 -2.55 -5.97 -21.00
CA LEU A 129 -2.96 -4.57 -21.20
C LEU A 129 -4.04 -4.42 -22.28
N VAL A 130 -3.90 -5.16 -23.38
CA VAL A 130 -4.94 -5.20 -24.42
C VAL A 130 -6.24 -5.72 -23.84
N ASN A 131 -6.20 -6.83 -23.11
CA ASN A 131 -7.39 -7.37 -22.43
C ASN A 131 -7.99 -6.36 -21.46
N TYR A 132 -7.16 -5.67 -20.66
CA TYR A 132 -7.59 -4.63 -19.73
C TYR A 132 -8.35 -3.49 -20.43
N TYR A 133 -7.80 -2.90 -21.50
CA TYR A 133 -8.49 -1.82 -22.23
C TYR A 133 -9.75 -2.28 -22.97
N ASN A 134 -9.76 -3.53 -23.43
CA ASN A 134 -10.89 -4.08 -24.19
C ASN A 134 -12.03 -4.59 -23.30
N GLN A 135 -11.87 -4.63 -21.98
CA GLN A 135 -12.99 -4.90 -21.04
C GLN A 135 -14.15 -3.92 -21.25
N GLU A 136 -13.86 -2.67 -21.62
CA GLU A 136 -14.86 -1.63 -21.88
C GLU A 136 -15.12 -1.41 -23.38
N HIS A 137 -14.78 -2.38 -24.24
CA HIS A 137 -14.97 -2.34 -25.69
C HIS A 137 -14.20 -1.22 -26.43
N THR A 138 -13.01 -0.86 -25.94
CA THR A 138 -12.19 0.24 -26.49
C THR A 138 -11.42 -0.11 -27.79
N CYS A 139 -11.42 -1.38 -28.20
CA CYS A 139 -10.78 -1.87 -29.45
C CYS A 139 -9.29 -1.49 -29.58
N VAL A 140 -8.49 -1.81 -28.57
CA VAL A 140 -7.02 -1.74 -28.59
C VAL A 140 -6.44 -3.04 -29.12
N TYR A 141 -5.40 -2.96 -29.95
CA TYR A 141 -4.78 -4.11 -30.61
C TYR A 141 -3.29 -4.21 -30.33
N LEU A 142 -2.76 -5.43 -30.31
CA LEU A 142 -1.33 -5.65 -30.41
C LEU A 142 -0.86 -5.25 -31.83
N ASN A 143 0.38 -4.79 -31.97
CA ASN A 143 0.97 -4.36 -33.25
C ASN A 143 1.23 -5.57 -34.19
N LEU A 144 0.17 -6.28 -34.55
CA LEU A 144 0.16 -7.48 -35.38
C LEU A 144 -0.84 -7.28 -36.52
N ARG A 145 -0.52 -6.40 -37.48
CA ARG A 145 -1.20 -6.26 -38.79
C ARG A 145 -2.69 -6.66 -38.82
N GLU A 146 -3.49 -6.13 -37.90
CA GLU A 146 -4.92 -6.39 -37.93
C GLU A 146 -5.58 -5.50 -38.99
N PRO A 147 -6.37 -6.07 -39.92
CA PRO A 147 -7.02 -5.29 -40.95
C PRO A 147 -8.06 -4.36 -40.32
N GLY A 148 -7.75 -3.06 -40.27
CA GLY A 148 -8.63 -2.01 -39.74
C GLY A 148 -8.09 -1.24 -38.53
N ALA A 149 -6.94 -1.62 -37.97
CA ALA A 149 -6.32 -0.90 -36.86
C ALA A 149 -5.77 0.46 -37.33
N THR A 150 -6.29 1.57 -36.80
CA THR A 150 -5.64 2.88 -36.89
C THR A 150 -4.45 2.91 -35.94
N SER A 151 -3.44 3.73 -36.23
CA SER A 151 -2.25 3.86 -35.38
C SER A 151 -2.55 4.23 -33.93
N GLU A 152 -3.71 4.84 -33.68
CA GLU A 152 -4.15 5.27 -32.35
C GLU A 152 -4.75 4.12 -31.52
N ASN A 153 -5.22 3.05 -32.18
CA ASN A 153 -5.75 1.85 -31.54
C ASN A 153 -4.67 0.79 -31.30
N ILE A 154 -3.44 1.04 -31.73
CA ILE A 154 -2.31 0.15 -31.45
C ILE A 154 -1.83 0.41 -30.02
N LEU A 155 -1.63 -0.64 -29.24
CA LEU A 155 -1.11 -0.54 -27.88
C LEU A 155 0.24 0.18 -27.87
N MET A 156 0.36 1.23 -27.06
CA MET A 156 1.62 1.93 -26.88
C MET A 156 2.67 1.01 -26.24
N PRO A 157 3.91 0.96 -26.75
CA PRO A 157 4.91 0.02 -26.25
C PRO A 157 5.64 0.52 -25.00
N TYR A 158 5.24 1.65 -24.41
CA TYR A 158 5.97 2.31 -23.32
C TYR A 158 5.06 2.59 -22.11
N ALA A 159 5.64 2.45 -20.91
CA ALA A 159 4.98 2.79 -19.65
C ALA A 159 5.92 3.53 -18.69
N ASP A 160 5.36 4.33 -17.80
CA ASP A 160 6.07 4.96 -16.69
C ASP A 160 6.04 4.02 -15.49
N ILE A 161 7.20 3.57 -15.01
CA ILE A 161 7.33 2.61 -13.91
C ILE A 161 7.61 3.34 -12.61
N TYR A 162 6.93 2.95 -11.55
CA TYR A 162 7.07 3.53 -10.21
C TYR A 162 7.77 2.56 -9.25
N ASN A 163 8.51 3.10 -8.28
CA ASN A 163 9.16 2.29 -7.23
C ASN A 163 8.14 1.76 -6.23
N TYR A 164 7.12 2.56 -5.93
CA TYR A 164 6.04 2.23 -5.02
C TYR A 164 4.79 3.05 -5.38
N ALA A 165 3.65 2.69 -4.79
CA ALA A 165 2.46 3.53 -4.73
C ALA A 165 1.96 3.59 -3.29
N LEU A 166 1.20 4.63 -2.94
CA LEU A 166 0.57 4.73 -1.63
C LEU A 166 -0.92 4.40 -1.74
N LEU A 167 -1.40 3.48 -0.89
CA LEU A 167 -2.81 3.15 -0.70
C LEU A 167 -3.18 3.36 0.76
N ASP A 168 -4.10 4.28 1.04
CA ASP A 168 -4.53 4.64 2.40
C ASP A 168 -3.35 5.01 3.32
N GLY A 169 -2.35 5.68 2.72
CA GLY A 169 -1.09 6.07 3.35
C GLY A 169 -0.03 4.96 3.37
N ARG A 170 -0.37 3.71 3.10
CA ARG A 170 0.58 2.59 3.15
C ARG A 170 1.30 2.38 1.84
N ARG A 171 2.58 2.04 1.92
CA ARG A 171 3.47 1.88 0.76
C ARG A 171 3.34 0.46 0.18
N ILE A 172 2.84 0.37 -1.05
CA ILE A 172 2.86 -0.86 -1.86
C ILE A 172 4.11 -0.82 -2.74
N THR A 173 4.95 -1.85 -2.65
CA THR A 173 6.17 -2.00 -3.45
C THR A 173 6.06 -3.17 -4.42
N SER A 174 6.81 -3.15 -5.51
CA SER A 174 6.92 -4.30 -6.42
C SER A 174 7.94 -5.30 -5.88
N THR A 175 7.67 -6.61 -5.99
CA THR A 175 8.60 -7.66 -5.52
C THR A 175 9.98 -7.55 -6.16
N HIS A 176 10.06 -7.21 -7.46
CA HIS A 176 11.34 -7.03 -8.17
C HIS A 176 12.20 -5.88 -7.62
N ARG A 177 11.60 -4.97 -6.86
CA ARG A 177 12.27 -3.83 -6.23
C ARG A 177 12.32 -3.93 -4.71
N SER A 178 11.74 -4.98 -4.11
CA SER A 178 11.92 -5.24 -2.69
C SER A 178 13.38 -5.62 -2.46
N THR A 179 14.13 -4.75 -1.77
CA THR A 179 15.57 -4.94 -1.52
C THR A 179 15.86 -6.11 -0.57
N ARG A 180 14.83 -6.72 0.02
CA ARG A 180 14.96 -7.65 1.14
C ARG A 180 14.35 -9.04 0.90
N ASN A 181 13.85 -9.33 -0.31
CA ASN A 181 13.07 -10.56 -0.60
C ASN A 181 11.88 -10.79 0.37
N ASN A 182 11.48 -9.75 1.12
CA ASN A 182 10.32 -9.80 1.98
C ASN A 182 9.14 -9.21 1.19
N ALA A 183 8.27 -10.09 0.67
CA ALA A 183 7.08 -9.68 -0.08
C ALA A 183 6.00 -8.99 0.77
N GLY A 184 6.30 -8.64 2.03
CA GLY A 184 5.33 -8.08 2.97
C GLY A 184 4.64 -6.81 2.44
N SER A 185 5.39 -5.94 1.76
CA SER A 185 4.85 -4.71 1.17
C SER A 185 4.38 -4.84 -0.28
N SER A 186 4.50 -6.03 -0.90
CA SER A 186 4.04 -6.30 -2.27
C SER A 186 2.72 -7.07 -2.34
N LEU A 187 2.19 -7.55 -1.22
CA LEU A 187 0.95 -8.31 -1.19
C LEU A 187 -0.27 -7.41 -1.02
N ILE A 188 -1.26 -7.66 -1.85
CA ILE A 188 -2.52 -6.94 -1.91
C ILE A 188 -3.70 -7.90 -1.88
N MET A 189 -4.84 -7.42 -1.39
CA MET A 189 -6.13 -8.09 -1.52
C MET A 189 -7.03 -7.27 -2.43
N THR A 190 -7.72 -7.94 -3.34
CA THR A 190 -8.78 -7.38 -4.18
C THR A 190 -10.03 -8.23 -4.03
N ARG A 191 -11.21 -7.65 -4.27
CA ARG A 191 -12.46 -8.41 -4.32
C ARG A 191 -13.00 -8.47 -5.74
N PHE A 192 -13.28 -9.68 -6.21
CA PHE A 192 -13.95 -9.93 -7.48
C PHE A 192 -15.32 -10.56 -7.17
N GLY A 193 -16.37 -9.74 -7.18
CA GLY A 193 -17.67 -10.17 -6.63
C GLY A 193 -17.58 -10.40 -5.12
N ASP A 194 -17.98 -11.59 -4.67
CA ASP A 194 -17.92 -12.00 -3.27
C ASP A 194 -16.58 -12.65 -2.88
N GLU A 195 -15.72 -12.95 -3.85
CA GLU A 195 -14.45 -13.63 -3.63
C GLU A 195 -13.33 -12.64 -3.30
N ALA A 196 -12.55 -12.95 -2.26
CA ALA A 196 -11.39 -12.16 -1.84
C ALA A 196 -10.10 -12.83 -2.31
N CYS A 197 -9.43 -12.21 -3.26
CA CYS A 197 -8.25 -12.76 -3.91
C CYS A 197 -7.01 -12.01 -3.43
N VAL A 198 -5.96 -12.76 -3.12
CA VAL A 198 -4.68 -12.20 -2.68
C VAL A 198 -3.65 -12.37 -3.77
N GLY A 199 -2.90 -11.31 -4.04
CA GLY A 199 -1.92 -11.30 -5.11
C GLY A 199 -0.66 -10.55 -4.75
N GLU A 200 0.43 -10.93 -5.41
CA GLU A 200 1.74 -10.31 -5.27
C GLU A 200 1.98 -9.32 -6.42
N VAL A 201 2.27 -8.06 -6.07
CA VAL A 201 2.50 -6.98 -7.02
C VAL A 201 3.88 -7.16 -7.67
N ARG A 202 3.87 -7.50 -8.96
CA ARG A 202 5.06 -7.63 -9.81
C ARG A 202 5.51 -6.31 -10.36
N ALA A 203 4.60 -5.42 -10.76
CA ALA A 203 4.95 -4.10 -11.28
C ALA A 203 3.91 -3.04 -10.92
N ILE A 204 4.37 -1.80 -10.78
CA ILE A 204 3.54 -0.62 -10.55
C ILE A 204 3.88 0.38 -11.66
N PHE A 205 2.88 0.76 -12.45
CA PHE A 205 3.13 1.58 -13.63
C PHE A 205 1.92 2.38 -14.08
N VAL A 206 2.16 3.38 -14.92
CA VAL A 206 1.15 4.14 -15.65
C VAL A 206 1.37 3.89 -17.13
N HIS A 207 0.30 3.51 -17.83
CA HIS A 207 0.33 3.28 -19.26
C HIS A 207 -0.57 4.28 -19.98
N ARG A 208 0.00 5.08 -20.89
CA ARG A 208 -0.75 6.08 -21.65
C ARG A 208 -1.17 5.49 -22.98
N GLN A 209 -2.47 5.38 -23.21
CA GLN A 209 -3.02 4.95 -24.49
C GLN A 209 -3.76 6.13 -25.16
N PRO A 210 -3.41 6.49 -26.42
CA PRO A 210 -4.18 7.45 -27.20
C PRO A 210 -5.66 7.07 -27.25
N ASN A 211 -6.55 8.06 -27.31
CA ASN A 211 -8.01 7.90 -27.35
C ASN A 211 -8.68 7.26 -26.12
N ILE A 212 -7.92 6.89 -25.08
CA ILE A 212 -8.47 6.39 -23.81
C ILE A 212 -8.32 7.46 -22.74
N ARG A 213 -9.45 8.09 -22.38
CA ARG A 213 -9.50 9.10 -21.32
C ARG A 213 -9.15 8.45 -19.97
N GLY A 214 -8.33 9.14 -19.17
CA GLY A 214 -7.92 8.67 -17.84
C GLY A 214 -6.79 7.63 -17.83
N SER A 215 -6.30 7.19 -18.99
CA SER A 215 -5.17 6.24 -19.06
C SER A 215 -3.88 6.81 -18.43
N SER A 216 -3.67 8.13 -18.50
CA SER A 216 -2.51 8.80 -17.89
C SER A 216 -2.57 8.95 -16.38
N ASP A 217 -3.77 8.83 -15.79
CA ASP A 217 -4.00 9.19 -14.38
C ASP A 217 -4.25 7.95 -13.52
N THR A 218 -4.36 6.78 -14.16
CA THR A 218 -4.62 5.50 -13.52
C THR A 218 -3.30 4.77 -13.24
N ILE A 219 -3.03 4.49 -11.97
CA ILE A 219 -1.95 3.59 -11.57
C ILE A 219 -2.42 2.16 -11.80
N LEU A 220 -1.72 1.42 -12.64
CA LEU A 220 -1.94 0.01 -12.92
C LEU A 220 -0.93 -0.84 -12.13
N LEU A 221 -1.41 -1.99 -11.68
CA LEU A 221 -0.63 -3.02 -11.04
C LEU A 221 -0.60 -4.26 -11.92
N MET A 222 0.58 -4.84 -12.09
CA MET A 222 0.71 -6.21 -12.58
C MET A 222 0.78 -7.13 -11.36
N VAL A 223 -0.11 -8.11 -11.27
CA VAL A 223 -0.33 -8.93 -10.09
C VAL A 223 -0.21 -10.41 -10.46
N ALA A 224 0.52 -11.17 -9.64
CA ALA A 224 0.50 -12.62 -9.67
C ALA A 224 -0.38 -13.11 -8.51
N TRP A 225 -1.53 -13.68 -8.83
CA TRP A 225 -2.52 -14.14 -7.84
C TRP A 225 -2.05 -15.43 -7.17
N LEU A 226 -2.19 -15.52 -5.86
CA LEU A 226 -1.82 -16.71 -5.10
C LEU A 226 -2.80 -17.84 -5.44
N LYS A 227 -2.31 -19.07 -5.55
CA LYS A 227 -3.16 -20.23 -5.79
C LYS A 227 -3.75 -20.73 -4.48
N GLU A 228 -5.08 -20.82 -4.40
CA GLU A 228 -5.77 -21.36 -3.23
C GLU A 228 -5.38 -22.83 -3.03
N SER A 229 -5.21 -23.24 -1.77
CA SER A 229 -4.84 -24.62 -1.45
C SER A 229 -6.11 -25.46 -1.31
N ASP A 230 -6.24 -26.48 -2.17
CA ASP A 230 -7.30 -27.50 -2.04
C ASP A 230 -7.14 -28.32 -0.75
N ASP A 231 -5.92 -28.40 -0.23
CA ASP A 231 -5.60 -29.03 1.04
C ASP A 231 -5.97 -28.10 2.20
N THR A 232 -7.23 -28.19 2.67
CA THR A 232 -7.56 -27.63 3.99
C THR A 232 -6.64 -28.25 5.03
N PRO A 233 -5.78 -27.48 5.73
CA PRO A 233 -4.93 -28.06 6.77
C PRO A 233 -5.84 -28.66 7.83
N LEU A 234 -5.74 -29.99 7.99
CA LEU A 234 -6.38 -30.83 9.01
C LEU A 234 -6.84 -30.01 10.23
N ASP A 235 -8.14 -29.73 10.26
CA ASP A 235 -9.06 -29.44 11.37
C ASP A 235 -8.70 -28.44 12.49
N PHE A 236 -7.46 -27.98 12.69
CA PHE A 236 -7.13 -27.14 13.86
C PHE A 236 -6.97 -25.66 13.51
N HIS A 237 -6.13 -25.32 12.52
CA HIS A 237 -5.91 -23.91 12.17
C HIS A 237 -7.11 -23.30 11.43
N SER A 238 -7.71 -24.03 10.48
CA SER A 238 -8.94 -23.59 9.80
C SER A 238 -10.10 -23.43 10.80
N PHE A 239 -10.24 -24.33 11.78
CA PHE A 239 -11.28 -24.25 12.82
C PHE A 239 -11.08 -23.12 13.83
N VAL A 240 -9.85 -22.77 14.18
CA VAL A 240 -9.59 -21.66 15.10
C VAL A 240 -9.90 -20.32 14.43
N TRP A 241 -9.46 -20.13 13.19
CA TRP A 241 -9.64 -18.86 12.47
C TRP A 241 -11.04 -18.68 11.87
N SER A 242 -11.75 -19.77 11.54
CA SER A 242 -13.14 -19.68 11.08
C SER A 242 -14.10 -19.07 12.10
N LYS A 243 -13.73 -19.11 13.39
CA LYS A 243 -14.45 -18.41 14.48
C LYS A 243 -14.27 -16.89 14.47
N PHE A 244 -13.26 -16.40 13.74
CA PHE A 244 -12.88 -14.99 13.68
C PHE A 244 -12.74 -14.54 12.21
N PRO A 245 -13.83 -14.57 11.42
CA PRO A 245 -13.82 -14.20 10.00
C PRO A 245 -13.32 -12.75 9.77
N GLU A 246 -13.44 -11.89 10.79
CA GLU A 246 -12.94 -10.51 10.77
C GLU A 246 -11.41 -10.40 10.61
N LEU A 247 -10.66 -11.46 10.92
CA LEU A 247 -9.21 -11.49 10.72
C LEU A 247 -8.83 -11.71 9.25
N GLY A 248 -9.78 -12.16 8.41
CA GLY A 248 -9.56 -12.43 6.98
C GLY A 248 -8.36 -13.35 6.74
N VAL A 249 -8.32 -14.49 7.46
CA VAL A 249 -7.20 -15.43 7.41
C VAL A 249 -7.44 -16.49 6.35
N ASN A 250 -6.61 -16.50 5.30
CA ASN A 250 -6.69 -17.46 4.20
C ASN A 250 -5.39 -18.23 4.01
N ASN A 251 -5.49 -19.48 3.54
CA ASN A 251 -4.36 -20.35 3.25
C ASN A 251 -4.17 -20.52 1.74
N TRP A 252 -2.92 -20.62 1.31
CA TRP A 252 -2.54 -20.70 -0.10
C TRP A 252 -1.44 -21.74 -0.28
N GLU A 253 -1.35 -22.31 -1.48
CA GLU A 253 -0.24 -23.18 -1.85
C GLU A 253 1.08 -22.42 -1.76
N TYR A 254 2.12 -23.06 -1.21
CA TYR A 254 3.40 -22.39 -1.00
C TYR A 254 4.15 -22.19 -2.31
N GLN A 255 4.47 -20.92 -2.62
CA GLN A 255 5.21 -20.53 -3.84
C GLN A 255 4.47 -20.77 -5.15
N GLU A 256 3.19 -21.10 -5.10
CA GLU A 256 2.36 -21.33 -6.27
C GLU A 256 1.44 -20.13 -6.54
N TYR A 257 1.22 -19.87 -7.82
CA TYR A 257 0.39 -18.76 -8.31
C TYR A 257 -0.58 -19.30 -9.35
N GLU A 258 -1.68 -18.58 -9.55
CA GLU A 258 -2.61 -18.89 -10.63
C GLU A 258 -1.92 -18.84 -12.00
N ASP A 259 -2.29 -19.77 -12.88
CA ASP A 259 -1.79 -19.79 -14.25
C ASP A 259 -2.51 -18.70 -15.08
N PRO A 260 -1.81 -17.67 -15.59
CA PRO A 260 -2.42 -16.63 -16.40
C PRO A 260 -3.04 -17.12 -17.72
N GLY A 261 -2.69 -18.33 -18.18
CA GLY A 261 -3.28 -18.94 -19.36
C GLY A 261 -4.66 -19.57 -19.12
N ASN A 262 -5.07 -19.75 -17.87
CA ASN A 262 -6.36 -20.35 -17.53
C ASN A 262 -7.48 -19.30 -17.64
N PRO A 263 -8.58 -19.57 -18.38
CA PRO A 263 -9.71 -18.64 -18.51
C PRO A 263 -10.44 -18.34 -17.20
N VAL A 264 -10.25 -19.16 -16.16
CA VAL A 264 -10.83 -18.95 -14.82
C VAL A 264 -9.96 -18.03 -13.95
N SER A 265 -8.71 -17.78 -14.35
CA SER A 265 -7.77 -17.01 -13.54
C SER A 265 -8.07 -15.51 -13.52
N HIS A 266 -7.67 -14.90 -12.42
CA HIS A 266 -7.89 -13.48 -12.17
C HIS A 266 -7.05 -12.61 -13.12
N PRO A 267 -7.54 -11.39 -13.46
CA PRO A 267 -6.85 -10.52 -14.40
C PRO A 267 -5.46 -10.12 -13.89
N LEU A 268 -4.44 -10.31 -14.73
CA LEU A 268 -3.06 -9.95 -14.42
C LEU A 268 -2.84 -8.45 -14.18
N ILE A 269 -3.70 -7.61 -14.75
CA ILE A 269 -3.61 -6.15 -14.63
C ILE A 269 -4.90 -5.62 -14.02
N ILE A 270 -4.73 -4.87 -12.94
CA ILE A 270 -5.81 -4.17 -12.26
C ILE A 270 -5.41 -2.72 -11.97
N PRO A 271 -6.36 -1.78 -11.91
CA PRO A 271 -6.07 -0.46 -11.39
C PRO A 271 -5.88 -0.53 -9.87
N LEU A 272 -4.96 0.27 -9.34
CA LEU A 272 -4.69 0.34 -7.90
C LEU A 272 -5.95 0.72 -7.09
N SER A 273 -6.93 1.39 -7.71
CA SER A 273 -8.21 1.71 -7.10
C SER A 273 -9.09 0.52 -6.77
N ARG A 274 -8.89 -0.63 -7.43
CA ARG A 274 -9.57 -1.89 -7.11
C ARG A 274 -8.95 -2.61 -5.91
N VAL A 275 -7.73 -2.27 -5.51
CA VAL A 275 -7.12 -2.88 -4.32
C VAL A 275 -7.92 -2.51 -3.09
N HIS A 276 -8.32 -3.51 -2.31
CA HIS A 276 -9.05 -3.33 -1.07
C HIS A 276 -8.09 -2.89 0.04
N CYS A 277 -7.07 -3.70 0.31
CA CYS A 277 -6.05 -3.40 1.31
C CYS A 277 -4.74 -4.16 1.03
N GLN A 278 -3.70 -3.86 1.82
CA GLN A 278 -2.51 -4.71 1.91
C GLN A 278 -2.77 -5.96 2.74
N VAL A 279 -1.93 -6.97 2.53
CA VAL A 279 -2.02 -8.27 3.21
C VAL A 279 -0.66 -8.60 3.79
N SER A 280 -0.66 -9.17 4.99
CA SER A 280 0.56 -9.77 5.55
C SER A 280 0.56 -11.28 5.30
N ARG A 281 1.74 -11.84 5.05
CA ARG A 281 1.93 -13.28 4.75
C ARG A 281 2.90 -13.91 5.73
N GLY A 282 2.54 -15.08 6.25
CA GLY A 282 3.39 -16.01 6.97
C GLY A 282 3.55 -17.32 6.21
N VAL A 283 4.44 -18.18 6.71
CA VAL A 283 4.65 -19.53 6.18
C VAL A 283 4.31 -20.53 7.29
N ILE A 284 3.39 -21.44 7.00
CA ILE A 284 3.09 -22.60 7.84
C ILE A 284 4.03 -23.73 7.41
N LYS A 285 5.05 -23.99 8.22
CA LYS A 285 6.05 -25.06 7.97
C LYS A 285 5.67 -26.41 8.56
N HIS A 286 4.53 -26.48 9.26
CA HIS A 286 4.06 -27.67 9.96
C HIS A 286 3.11 -28.53 9.12
N THR A 287 2.70 -28.04 7.95
CA THR A 287 1.93 -28.77 6.94
C THR A 287 2.88 -29.44 5.95
N ASP A 288 2.46 -30.55 5.35
CA ASP A 288 3.11 -31.18 4.21
C ASP A 288 2.08 -31.29 3.08
N PRO A 289 2.17 -30.47 2.02
CA PRO A 289 3.22 -29.49 1.74
C PRO A 289 3.15 -28.23 2.64
N TRP A 290 4.23 -27.43 2.65
CA TRP A 290 4.20 -26.10 3.29
C TRP A 290 3.09 -25.25 2.68
N GLN A 291 2.53 -24.34 3.48
CA GLN A 291 1.47 -23.43 3.03
C GLN A 291 1.82 -21.99 3.37
N TRP A 292 1.28 -21.06 2.57
CA TRP A 292 1.22 -19.66 2.95
C TRP A 292 -0.05 -19.40 3.74
N ILE A 293 0.08 -18.60 4.80
CA ILE A 293 -1.05 -18.04 5.54
C ILE A 293 -1.04 -16.55 5.34
N THR A 294 -2.21 -15.98 5.10
CA THR A 294 -2.36 -14.54 4.90
C THR A 294 -3.38 -13.98 5.89
N THR A 295 -3.23 -12.71 6.25
CA THR A 295 -4.26 -11.98 7.00
C THR A 295 -4.39 -10.57 6.45
N SER A 296 -5.63 -10.12 6.28
CA SER A 296 -5.93 -8.80 5.77
C SER A 296 -5.44 -7.73 6.75
N MET A 297 -4.81 -6.68 6.23
CA MET A 297 -4.47 -5.49 7.02
C MET A 297 -5.54 -4.41 6.92
N ASP A 298 -6.74 -4.80 6.52
CA ASP A 298 -7.86 -3.88 6.46
C ASP A 298 -8.07 -3.27 7.85
N ARG A 299 -8.39 -1.98 7.90
CA ARG A 299 -8.77 -1.40 9.17
C ARG A 299 -10.14 -1.99 9.47
N VAL A 300 -10.24 -2.83 10.51
CA VAL A 300 -11.54 -3.16 11.10
C VAL A 300 -12.17 -1.82 11.44
N SER A 301 -13.09 -1.35 10.59
CA SER A 301 -13.85 -0.17 10.86
C SER A 301 -14.72 -0.55 12.04
N TYR A 302 -14.49 0.09 13.19
CA TYR A 302 -15.28 -0.08 14.42
C TYR A 302 -16.78 0.27 14.25
N LEU A 303 -17.26 0.46 13.01
CA LEU A 303 -18.63 0.79 12.65
C LEU A 303 -19.58 -0.43 12.62
N ARG A 304 -19.11 -1.62 12.98
CA ARG A 304 -19.94 -2.84 13.05
C ARG A 304 -19.78 -3.67 14.32
N LEU A 305 -19.37 -3.04 15.42
CA LEU A 305 -19.69 -3.58 16.74
C LEU A 305 -21.02 -2.95 17.16
N ASP A 306 -22.12 -3.57 16.72
CA ASP A 306 -23.40 -3.35 17.37
C ASP A 306 -23.20 -3.63 18.86
N LEU A 307 -23.40 -2.59 19.67
CA LEU A 307 -23.41 -2.61 21.13
C LEU A 307 -24.52 -3.56 21.61
N ALA A 308 -24.23 -4.86 21.62
CA ALA A 308 -25.05 -5.90 22.22
C ALA A 308 -24.40 -6.47 23.50
N TRP A 309 -23.59 -5.67 24.19
CA TRP A 309 -23.01 -6.02 25.49
C TRP A 309 -23.18 -4.86 26.45
N CYS A 310 -24.37 -4.80 27.07
CA CYS A 310 -24.63 -4.31 28.44
C CYS A 310 -26.14 -4.07 28.63
N THR A 311 -26.90 -5.14 28.82
CA THR A 311 -28.09 -5.16 29.70
C THR A 311 -28.26 -6.59 30.19
N ASP A 312 -27.67 -6.88 31.35
CA ASP A 312 -28.19 -7.77 32.39
C ASP A 312 -27.56 -7.35 33.73
#